data_AF-A0A7J4HXE2-F1
#
_entry.id   AF-A0A7J4HXE2-F1
#
_cell.length_a   1.000
_cell.length_b   1.000
_cell.length_c   1.000
_cell.angle_alpha   90.00
_cell.angle_beta   90.00
_cell.angle_gamma   90.00
#
_symmetry.space_group_name_H-M   'P 1'
#
loop_
_entity.id
_entity.type
_entity.pdbx_description
1 polymer ?
#
loop_
_entity_poly.entity_id
_entity_poly.type
_entity_poly.pdbx_seq_one_letter_code
_entity_poly.pdbx_strand_id
1 'polypeptide(L)'
;MSFQKIPELKPLYLERITSILNNKEDLKKYLEILKIQPVKSIRCNTLKISVEKLKEVLEKKGWVISQPWKDFPEVMIVEGKLQDCGITGGSTKCHRSDLRGSLKETSGCLSPEVMIVENQLEPGELGRSLEHLLGYYYIQELSSMLPVIALQPKEGDIILDLCAAPGSKTTQSASLMQNKGTIIANEVNMGRLMVLASNLERCGVTNTIISRKDGSALCKKFANGEIKFDKILVDAPCSGEGTLRSSRQTYLMWNIKTIQQLSKLQKQLFKSAFEILKINGEMIYSTCTHAPEENEEIVSWALEEFKDQIKIEKINLPIKPRQGLTKWEDKEYFEEVKYSCRIYPQDNNTEGFFLAKFKKIK
;
A
#
# COMPACT_ATOMS: atom_id res chain seq x y z
N MET A 1 13.42 -2.89 19.90
CA MET A 1 13.06 -1.92 18.84
C MET A 1 14.31 -1.13 18.46
N SER A 2 14.92 -1.39 17.30
CA SER A 2 16.06 -0.60 16.83
C SER A 2 15.56 0.78 16.38
N PHE A 3 15.80 1.82 17.17
CA PHE A 3 15.55 3.20 16.75
C PHE A 3 16.56 3.57 15.66
N GLN A 4 16.16 3.45 14.39
CA GLN A 4 16.92 4.04 13.30
C GLN A 4 16.78 5.56 13.39
N LYS A 5 17.91 6.29 13.39
CA LYS A 5 17.91 7.76 13.38
C LYS A 5 17.13 8.25 12.15
N ILE A 6 16.02 8.94 12.38
CA ILE A 6 15.28 9.62 11.30
C ILE A 6 16.23 10.70 10.75
N PRO A 7 16.41 10.84 9.42
CA PRO A 7 17.05 12.02 8.86
C PRO A 7 16.29 13.25 9.33
N GLU A 8 17.00 14.32 9.65
CA GLU A 8 16.37 15.56 10.07
C GLU A 8 15.36 16.00 9.00
N LEU A 9 14.08 16.10 9.41
CA LEU A 9 13.02 16.50 8.50
C LEU A 9 13.25 17.96 8.09
N LYS A 10 13.18 18.22 6.79
CA LYS A 10 13.32 19.56 6.21
C LYS A 10 12.30 20.51 6.87
N PRO A 11 12.70 21.72 7.30
CA PRO A 11 11.78 22.67 7.96
C PRO A 11 10.49 22.94 7.18
N LEU A 12 10.62 23.12 5.86
CA LEU A 12 9.46 23.34 4.97
C LEU A 12 8.49 22.14 4.93
N TYR A 13 9.01 20.92 5.04
CA TYR A 13 8.15 19.74 5.12
C TYR A 13 7.35 19.73 6.42
N LEU A 14 8.00 20.06 7.55
CA LEU A 14 7.35 20.15 8.86
C LEU A 14 6.26 21.21 8.89
N GLU A 15 6.52 22.38 8.30
CA GLU A 15 5.53 23.45 8.17
C GLU A 15 4.28 22.97 7.40
N ARG A 16 4.49 22.33 6.25
CA ARG A 16 3.41 21.83 5.41
C ARG A 16 2.59 20.72 6.07
N ILE A 17 3.23 19.72 6.67
CA ILE A 17 2.50 18.65 7.36
C ILE A 17 1.75 19.18 8.59
N THR A 18 2.27 20.21 9.26
CA THR A 18 1.57 20.91 10.35
C THR A 18 0.29 21.57 9.83
N SER A 19 0.36 22.27 8.70
CA SER A 19 -0.80 22.87 8.03
C SER A 19 -1.84 21.81 7.61
N ILE A 20 -1.39 20.67 7.09
CA ILE A 20 -2.26 19.56 6.66
C ILE A 20 -3.00 18.90 7.83
N LEU A 21 -2.30 18.59 8.93
CA LEU A 21 -2.90 17.92 10.09
C LEU A 21 -3.73 18.87 10.96
N ASN A 22 -3.41 20.17 10.93
CA ASN A 22 -4.09 21.25 11.64
C ASN A 22 -4.32 20.97 13.16
N ASN A 23 -3.46 20.16 13.77
CA ASN A 23 -3.55 19.76 15.17
C ASN A 23 -2.16 19.38 15.71
N LYS A 24 -1.72 20.05 16.78
CA LYS A 24 -0.39 19.83 17.40
C LYS A 24 -0.21 18.43 18.00
N GLU A 25 -1.26 17.90 18.64
CA GLU A 25 -1.21 16.56 19.25
C GLU A 25 -1.18 15.48 18.16
N ASP A 26 -1.89 15.70 17.06
CA ASP A 26 -1.86 14.80 15.92
C ASP A 26 -0.50 14.82 15.19
N LEU A 27 0.10 16.00 15.03
CA LEU A 27 1.47 16.14 14.52
C LEU A 27 2.46 15.38 15.41
N LYS A 28 2.33 15.48 16.73
CA LYS A 28 3.18 14.73 17.67
C LYS A 28 3.06 13.22 17.44
N LYS A 29 1.83 12.70 17.33
CA LYS A 29 1.59 11.27 17.04
C LYS A 29 2.18 10.86 15.69
N TYR A 30 2.03 11.69 14.66
CA TYR A 30 2.64 11.49 13.35
C TYR A 30 4.17 11.40 13.45
N LEU A 31 4.83 12.33 14.14
CA LEU A 31 6.28 12.33 14.30
C LEU A 31 6.80 11.13 15.11
N GLU A 32 6.04 10.67 16.12
CA GLU A 32 6.39 9.48 16.89
C GLU A 32 6.29 8.20 16.05
N ILE A 33 5.21 8.02 15.27
CA ILE A 33 5.04 6.81 14.46
C ILE A 33 6.08 6.71 13.32
N LEU A 34 6.59 7.84 12.83
CA LEU A 34 7.69 7.84 11.83
C LEU A 34 9.01 7.23 12.35
N LYS A 35 9.18 7.09 13.67
CA LYS A 35 10.35 6.44 14.29
C LYS A 35 10.26 4.92 14.22
N ILE A 36 9.08 4.37 13.91
CA ILE A 36 8.77 2.94 13.98
C ILE A 36 8.53 2.42 12.55
N GLN A 37 9.15 1.30 12.22
CA GLN A 37 8.91 0.62 10.94
C GLN A 37 7.45 0.17 10.81
N PRO A 38 6.86 0.15 9.60
CA PRO A 38 5.53 -0.39 9.39
C PRO A 38 5.46 -1.87 9.78
N VAL A 39 4.24 -2.32 10.08
CA VAL A 39 3.99 -3.75 10.29
C VAL A 39 4.38 -4.55 9.05
N LYS A 40 5.06 -5.68 9.27
CA LYS A 40 5.41 -6.60 8.18
C LYS A 40 4.13 -7.29 7.72
N SER A 41 3.72 -7.02 6.49
CA SER A 41 2.48 -7.54 5.92
C SER A 41 2.75 -8.31 4.63
N ILE A 42 1.95 -9.34 4.41
CA ILE A 42 1.94 -10.17 3.21
C ILE A 42 0.50 -10.33 2.73
N ARG A 43 0.35 -10.59 1.44
CA ARG A 43 -0.91 -10.94 0.81
C ARG A 43 -0.83 -12.35 0.24
N CYS A 44 -1.70 -13.24 0.70
CA CYS A 44 -1.86 -14.58 0.15
C CYS A 44 -2.19 -14.50 -1.35
N ASN A 45 -1.51 -15.31 -2.15
CA ASN A 45 -1.81 -15.48 -3.56
C ASN A 45 -2.84 -16.62 -3.73
N THR A 46 -4.11 -16.24 -3.76
CA THR A 46 -5.23 -17.18 -3.84
C THR A 46 -5.29 -17.97 -5.16
N LEU A 47 -4.49 -17.60 -6.17
CA LEU A 47 -4.31 -18.37 -7.40
C LEU A 47 -3.52 -19.68 -7.18
N LYS A 48 -2.72 -19.75 -6.12
CA LYS A 48 -1.77 -20.86 -5.89
C LYS A 48 -2.04 -21.65 -4.61
N ILE A 49 -2.59 -21.02 -3.59
CA ILE A 49 -2.79 -21.63 -2.28
C ILE A 49 -4.01 -21.01 -1.59
N SER A 50 -4.73 -21.81 -0.80
CA SER A 50 -5.81 -21.27 0.04
C SER A 50 -5.22 -20.48 1.21
N VAL A 51 -6.00 -19.54 1.75
CA VAL A 51 -5.60 -18.70 2.88
C VAL A 51 -5.29 -19.56 4.11
N GLU A 52 -6.15 -20.54 4.40
CA GLU A 52 -6.03 -21.45 5.53
C GLU A 52 -4.75 -22.27 5.42
N LYS A 53 -4.48 -22.79 4.21
CA LYS A 53 -3.30 -23.62 3.97
C LYS A 53 -2.01 -22.82 4.09
N LEU A 54 -1.97 -21.60 3.55
CA LEU A 54 -0.81 -20.73 3.70
C LEU A 54 -0.55 -20.44 5.17
N LYS A 55 -1.59 -20.03 5.91
CA LYS A 55 -1.48 -19.73 7.34
C LYS A 55 -0.92 -20.91 8.13
N GLU A 56 -1.47 -22.11 7.92
CA GLU A 56 -0.97 -23.35 8.54
C GLU A 56 0.52 -23.59 8.24
N VAL A 57 0.95 -23.39 6.99
CA VAL A 57 2.35 -23.57 6.57
C VAL A 57 3.27 -22.57 7.28
N LEU A 58 2.86 -21.30 7.37
CA LEU A 58 3.65 -20.25 8.00
C LEU A 58 3.73 -20.42 9.52
N GLU A 59 2.62 -20.78 10.17
CA GLU A 59 2.57 -21.04 11.62
C GLU A 59 3.40 -22.26 12.00
N LYS A 60 3.43 -23.33 11.18
CA LYS A 60 4.34 -24.47 11.37
C LYS A 60 5.81 -24.10 11.28
N LYS A 61 6.17 -22.99 10.63
CA LYS A 61 7.53 -22.42 10.63
C LYS A 61 7.84 -21.57 11.86
N GLY A 62 6.89 -21.48 12.78
CA GLY A 62 6.95 -20.67 13.98
C GLY A 62 6.60 -19.19 13.75
N TRP A 63 6.13 -18.79 12.56
CA TRP A 63 5.70 -17.40 12.37
C TRP A 63 4.36 -17.15 13.05
N VAL A 64 4.26 -16.01 13.75
CA VAL A 64 2.99 -15.57 14.35
C VAL A 64 2.24 -14.73 13.33
N ILE A 65 1.07 -15.22 12.91
CA ILE A 65 0.28 -14.62 11.83
C ILE A 65 -1.05 -14.10 12.39
N SER A 66 -1.33 -12.83 12.14
CA SER A 66 -2.67 -12.25 12.36
C SER A 66 -3.29 -11.77 11.04
N GLN A 67 -4.62 -11.76 10.99
CA GLN A 67 -5.38 -11.32 9.82
C GLN A 67 -6.18 -10.08 10.22
N PRO A 68 -5.72 -8.86 9.86
CA PRO A 68 -6.28 -7.63 10.41
C PRO A 68 -7.69 -7.32 9.88
N TRP A 69 -8.08 -7.89 8.74
CA TRP A 69 -9.31 -7.56 8.04
C TRP A 69 -10.17 -8.80 7.82
N LYS A 70 -11.31 -8.87 8.51
CA LYS A 70 -12.22 -10.03 8.45
C LYS A 70 -12.71 -10.33 7.02
N ASP A 71 -13.01 -9.28 6.26
CA ASP A 71 -13.54 -9.40 4.90
C ASP A 71 -12.45 -9.65 3.84
N PHE A 72 -11.16 -9.56 4.23
CA PHE A 72 -10.00 -9.77 3.37
C PHE A 72 -9.01 -10.73 4.05
N PRO A 73 -9.39 -12.01 4.24
CA PRO A 73 -8.59 -12.98 4.99
C PRO A 73 -7.26 -13.30 4.29
N GLU A 74 -7.11 -13.00 3.00
CA GLU A 74 -5.84 -13.09 2.29
C GLU A 74 -4.77 -12.11 2.80
N VAL A 75 -5.17 -11.08 3.54
CA VAL A 75 -4.25 -10.10 4.12
C VAL A 75 -3.77 -10.58 5.49
N MET A 76 -2.45 -10.67 5.64
CA MET A 76 -1.81 -11.21 6.84
C MET A 76 -0.71 -10.26 7.33
N ILE A 77 -0.63 -10.11 8.65
CA ILE A 77 0.48 -9.45 9.36
C ILE A 77 1.35 -10.55 9.96
N VAL A 78 2.67 -10.42 9.79
CA VAL A 78 3.65 -11.31 10.40
C VAL A 78 4.24 -10.59 11.61
N GLU A 79 3.79 -10.99 12.81
CA GLU A 79 4.09 -10.31 14.07
C GLU A 79 5.45 -10.69 14.65
N GLY A 80 6.04 -11.79 14.19
CA GLY A 80 7.32 -12.26 14.69
C GLY A 80 7.46 -13.76 14.50
N LYS A 81 8.39 -14.34 15.28
CA LYS A 81 8.66 -15.77 15.28
C LYS A 81 8.69 -16.30 16.71
N LEU A 82 8.05 -17.44 16.93
CA LEU A 82 8.14 -18.22 18.15
C LEU A 82 9.53 -18.86 18.21
N GLN A 83 10.23 -18.67 19.32
CA GLN A 83 11.46 -19.37 19.61
C GLN A 83 11.20 -20.35 20.75
N ASP A 84 11.52 -21.63 20.55
CA ASP A 84 11.64 -22.57 21.66
C ASP A 84 12.89 -22.17 22.45
N CYS A 85 12.71 -21.77 23.71
CA CYS A 85 13.82 -21.68 24.65
C CYS A 85 14.29 -23.11 24.94
N GLY A 86 15.22 -23.61 24.12
CA GLY A 86 15.77 -24.96 24.26
C GLY A 86 16.35 -25.17 25.65
N ILE A 87 15.62 -25.88 26.52
CA ILE A 87 16.16 -26.46 27.75
C ILE A 87 16.09 -27.97 27.59
N THR A 88 17.19 -28.56 27.14
CA THR A 88 17.46 -29.99 27.36
C THR A 88 18.00 -30.16 28.77
N GLY A 89 17.14 -30.62 29.68
CA GLY A 89 17.53 -31.34 30.90
C GLY A 89 17.62 -30.52 32.19
N GLY A 90 17.01 -31.06 33.26
CA GLY A 90 17.27 -30.67 34.64
C GLY A 90 16.01 -30.24 35.41
N SER A 91 15.40 -31.20 36.10
CA SER A 91 14.32 -30.98 37.06
C SER A 91 14.74 -30.06 38.21
N THR A 92 14.02 -28.96 38.45
CA THR A 92 13.87 -28.38 39.79
C THR A 92 12.61 -27.50 39.86
N LYS A 93 11.77 -27.78 40.87
CA LYS A 93 10.58 -27.00 41.22
C LYS A 93 10.99 -25.61 41.70
N CYS A 94 10.35 -24.55 41.20
CA CYS A 94 10.50 -23.19 41.73
C CYS A 94 9.14 -22.70 42.26
N HIS A 95 9.12 -22.30 43.53
CA HIS A 95 7.92 -21.81 44.22
C HIS A 95 7.63 -20.34 43.88
N ARG A 96 6.34 -19.99 43.84
CA ARG A 96 5.81 -18.64 43.65
C ARG A 96 6.16 -17.73 44.83
N SER A 97 6.98 -16.70 44.59
CA SER A 97 6.84 -15.38 45.21
C SER A 97 7.63 -14.32 44.43
N ASP A 98 7.04 -13.13 44.34
CA ASP A 98 7.67 -11.83 44.05
C ASP A 98 7.72 -11.31 42.60
N LEU A 99 6.60 -10.70 42.22
CA LEU A 99 6.51 -9.56 41.30
C LEU A 99 7.08 -8.30 41.98
N ARG A 100 8.15 -7.69 41.43
CA ARG A 100 8.34 -6.23 41.30
C ARG A 100 9.73 -5.87 40.76
N GLY A 101 9.75 -4.95 39.80
CA GLY A 101 10.85 -3.99 39.61
C GLY A 101 11.90 -4.37 38.56
N SER A 102 12.09 -3.47 37.60
CA SER A 102 13.13 -3.47 36.57
C SER A 102 14.52 -3.94 37.04
N LEU A 103 15.18 -4.78 36.24
CA LEU A 103 16.65 -4.91 35.99
C LEU A 103 16.80 -6.00 34.89
N LYS A 104 17.34 -5.68 33.71
CA LYS A 104 18.73 -5.93 33.26
C LYS A 104 19.27 -7.32 33.62
N GLU A 105 19.62 -8.06 32.57
CA GLU A 105 20.38 -9.33 32.55
C GLU A 105 19.94 -10.40 33.55
N THR A 106 19.09 -11.31 33.08
CA THR A 106 18.93 -12.63 33.71
C THR A 106 19.16 -13.73 32.68
N SER A 107 20.40 -14.21 32.67
CA SER A 107 20.71 -15.59 32.27
C SER A 107 20.01 -16.55 33.22
N GLY A 108 19.03 -17.31 32.71
CA GLY A 108 18.58 -18.56 33.35
C GLY A 108 17.10 -18.64 33.74
N CYS A 109 16.45 -19.68 33.22
CA CYS A 109 15.17 -20.27 33.64
C CYS A 109 13.88 -19.56 33.18
N LEU A 110 13.51 -19.78 31.92
CA LEU A 110 12.12 -19.70 31.45
C LEU A 110 11.55 -21.12 31.44
N SER A 111 10.37 -21.31 32.05
CA SER A 111 9.67 -22.60 32.05
C SER A 111 9.28 -23.01 30.63
N PRO A 112 9.14 -24.33 30.33
CA PRO A 112 8.70 -24.84 29.01
C PRO A 112 7.32 -24.33 28.55
N GLU A 113 6.58 -23.65 29.42
CA GLU A 113 5.23 -23.13 29.20
C GLU A 113 5.21 -21.68 28.70
N VAL A 114 6.37 -20.99 28.67
CA VAL A 114 6.46 -19.59 28.22
C VAL A 114 7.12 -19.53 26.84
N MET A 115 6.31 -19.41 25.80
CA MET A 115 6.82 -19.07 24.45
C MET A 115 7.05 -17.56 24.36
N ILE A 116 8.29 -17.16 24.11
CA ILE A 116 8.62 -15.77 23.79
C ILE A 116 8.42 -15.57 22.29
N VAL A 117 7.53 -14.66 21.92
CA VAL A 117 7.45 -14.16 20.54
C VAL A 117 8.58 -13.14 20.37
N GLU A 118 9.66 -13.53 19.70
CA GLU A 118 10.64 -12.54 19.25
C GLU A 118 10.02 -11.74 18.10
N ASN A 119 9.84 -10.44 18.36
CA ASN A 119 9.25 -9.49 17.42
C ASN A 119 10.23 -9.12 16.28
N GLN A 120 11.19 -9.99 15.97
CA GLN A 120 12.27 -9.73 15.02
C GLN A 120 12.45 -10.90 14.05
N LEU A 121 11.65 -10.90 12.98
CA LEU A 121 12.06 -11.59 11.75
C LEU A 121 13.37 -10.98 11.23
N GLU A 122 14.28 -11.82 10.75
CA GLU A 122 15.54 -11.37 10.16
C GLU A 122 15.28 -10.49 8.92
N PRO A 123 16.20 -9.55 8.60
CA PRO A 123 16.15 -8.85 7.32
C PRO A 123 16.03 -9.81 6.14
N GLY A 124 15.01 -9.59 5.31
CA GLY A 124 14.75 -10.41 4.12
C GLY A 124 14.28 -11.85 4.38
N GLU A 125 13.96 -12.25 5.61
CA GLU A 125 13.49 -13.61 5.92
C GLU A 125 12.25 -13.98 5.10
N LEU A 126 11.27 -13.07 5.02
CA LEU A 126 10.07 -13.25 4.18
C LEU A 126 10.45 -13.51 2.72
N GLY A 127 11.30 -12.66 2.14
CA GLY A 127 11.69 -12.73 0.73
C GLY A 127 12.51 -13.98 0.38
N ARG A 128 13.24 -14.54 1.35
CA ARG A 128 14.06 -15.75 1.19
C ARG A 128 13.29 -17.05 1.45
N SER A 129 12.06 -16.98 1.95
CA SER A 129 11.26 -18.17 2.26
C SER A 129 10.88 -18.95 0.99
N LEU A 130 10.77 -20.27 1.12
CA LEU A 130 10.32 -21.16 0.03
C LEU A 130 8.93 -20.75 -0.47
N GLU A 131 8.03 -20.37 0.42
CA GLU A 131 6.66 -19.98 0.11
C GLU A 131 6.63 -18.70 -0.74
N HIS A 132 7.52 -17.74 -0.46
CA HIS A 132 7.67 -16.57 -1.31
C HIS A 132 8.21 -16.94 -2.71
N LEU A 133 9.23 -17.81 -2.78
CA LEU A 133 9.80 -18.28 -4.05
C LEU A 133 8.78 -19.05 -4.90
N LEU A 134 7.92 -19.86 -4.28
CA LEU A 134 6.82 -20.56 -4.94
C LEU A 134 5.68 -19.61 -5.36
N GLY A 135 5.72 -18.36 -4.90
CA GLY A 135 4.72 -17.32 -5.17
C GLY A 135 3.42 -17.51 -4.39
N TYR A 136 3.46 -18.16 -3.23
CA TYR A 136 2.29 -18.36 -2.37
C TYR A 136 1.81 -17.08 -1.69
N TYR A 137 2.68 -16.08 -1.56
CA TYR A 137 2.30 -14.75 -1.12
C TYR A 137 3.15 -13.67 -1.76
N TYR A 138 2.65 -12.44 -1.68
CA TYR A 138 3.37 -11.23 -2.06
C TYR A 138 3.66 -10.40 -0.80
N ILE A 139 4.89 -9.90 -0.64
CA ILE A 139 5.23 -8.97 0.44
C ILE A 139 4.73 -7.58 0.04
N GLN A 140 3.63 -7.14 0.65
CA GLN A 140 2.92 -5.93 0.26
C GLN A 140 2.47 -5.21 1.51
N GLU A 141 2.69 -3.90 1.55
CA GLU A 141 2.25 -3.06 2.65
C GLU A 141 0.72 -2.85 2.59
N LEU A 142 0.07 -2.79 3.76
CA LEU A 142 -1.38 -2.72 3.90
C LEU A 142 -2.02 -1.58 3.10
N SER A 143 -1.50 -0.35 3.16
CA SER A 143 -2.01 0.78 2.38
C SER A 143 -1.92 0.55 0.87
N SER A 144 -0.90 -0.17 0.40
CA SER A 144 -0.74 -0.53 -1.02
C SER A 144 -1.78 -1.54 -1.52
N MET A 145 -2.50 -2.23 -0.63
CA MET A 145 -3.60 -3.15 -0.98
C MET A 145 -4.93 -2.43 -1.19
N LEU A 146 -5.09 -1.23 -0.61
CA LEU A 146 -6.36 -0.50 -0.57
C LEU A 146 -6.88 -0.06 -1.94
N PRO A 147 -6.05 0.40 -2.90
CA PRO A 147 -6.54 0.77 -4.22
C PRO A 147 -7.30 -0.35 -4.93
N VAL A 148 -6.78 -1.58 -4.86
CA VAL A 148 -7.41 -2.72 -5.52
C VAL A 148 -8.66 -3.18 -4.76
N ILE A 149 -8.63 -3.12 -3.42
CA ILE A 149 -9.82 -3.34 -2.57
C ILE A 149 -10.94 -2.35 -2.91
N ALA A 150 -10.61 -1.08 -3.13
CA ALA A 150 -11.58 -0.06 -3.51
C ALA A 150 -12.09 -0.22 -4.96
N LEU A 151 -11.23 -0.70 -5.86
CA LEU A 151 -11.54 -0.90 -7.28
C LEU A 151 -12.45 -2.12 -7.52
N GLN A 152 -12.29 -3.19 -6.74
CA GLN A 152 -13.06 -4.44 -6.86
C GLN A 152 -13.07 -5.05 -8.29
N PRO A 153 -11.90 -5.42 -8.85
CA PRO A 153 -11.81 -6.21 -10.09
C PRO A 153 -12.70 -7.44 -10.12
N LYS A 154 -13.34 -7.69 -11.26
CA LYS A 154 -14.20 -8.86 -11.55
C LYS A 154 -13.59 -9.69 -12.67
N GLU A 155 -13.89 -10.98 -12.67
CA GLU A 155 -13.33 -11.97 -13.62
C GLU A 155 -13.45 -11.60 -15.11
N GLY A 156 -14.44 -10.79 -15.50
CA GLY A 156 -14.66 -10.39 -16.90
C GLY A 156 -14.15 -9.00 -17.29
N ASP A 157 -13.56 -8.24 -16.35
CA ASP A 157 -13.14 -6.88 -16.62
C ASP A 157 -11.93 -6.82 -17.58
N ILE A 158 -11.87 -5.73 -18.35
CA ILE A 158 -10.64 -5.26 -18.98
C ILE A 158 -10.07 -4.14 -18.11
N ILE A 159 -8.91 -4.38 -17.51
CA ILE A 159 -8.28 -3.49 -16.52
C ILE A 159 -6.99 -2.89 -17.08
N LEU A 160 -6.77 -1.60 -16.85
CA LEU A 160 -5.48 -0.95 -17.06
C LEU A 160 -4.84 -0.62 -15.71
N ASP A 161 -3.65 -1.15 -15.46
CA ASP A 161 -2.74 -0.67 -14.42
C ASP A 161 -1.67 0.19 -15.07
N LEU A 162 -1.85 1.52 -15.00
CA LEU A 162 -1.09 2.47 -15.83
C LEU A 162 0.38 2.62 -15.37
N CYS A 163 0.65 2.36 -14.10
CA CYS A 163 1.94 2.53 -13.43
C CYS A 163 2.23 1.32 -12.54
N ALA A 164 2.29 0.15 -13.19
CA ALA A 164 2.10 -1.15 -12.55
C ALA A 164 3.26 -1.63 -11.67
N ALA A 165 4.50 -1.19 -11.93
CA ALA A 165 5.63 -1.77 -11.22
C ALA A 165 5.66 -1.35 -9.73
N PRO A 166 6.04 -2.27 -8.81
CA PRO A 166 6.64 -3.57 -9.07
C PRO A 166 5.64 -4.72 -9.30
N GLY A 167 4.33 -4.47 -9.39
CA GLY A 167 3.32 -5.49 -9.68
C GLY A 167 2.48 -5.95 -8.50
N SER A 168 2.59 -5.32 -7.33
CA SER A 168 1.80 -5.70 -6.15
C SER A 168 0.30 -5.55 -6.41
N LYS A 169 -0.13 -4.42 -6.97
CA LYS A 169 -1.53 -4.13 -7.31
C LYS A 169 -2.02 -4.95 -8.51
N THR A 170 -1.16 -5.16 -9.50
CA THR A 170 -1.45 -5.98 -10.67
C THR A 170 -1.70 -7.44 -10.29
N THR A 171 -0.81 -8.04 -9.48
CA THR A 171 -0.97 -9.42 -8.99
C THR A 171 -2.18 -9.56 -8.07
N GLN A 172 -2.55 -8.52 -7.32
CA GLN A 172 -3.77 -8.50 -6.51
C GLN A 172 -5.01 -8.49 -7.37
N SER A 173 -5.02 -7.68 -8.43
CA SER A 173 -6.12 -7.65 -9.40
C SER A 173 -6.26 -9.00 -10.10
N ALA A 174 -5.17 -9.62 -10.54
CA ALA A 174 -5.18 -10.95 -11.15
C ALA A 174 -5.74 -12.03 -10.21
N SER A 175 -5.40 -11.96 -8.92
CA SER A 175 -5.92 -12.86 -7.87
C SER A 175 -7.43 -12.74 -7.72
N LEU A 176 -7.96 -11.51 -7.64
CA LEU A 176 -9.40 -11.25 -7.53
C LEU A 176 -10.16 -11.65 -8.80
N MET A 177 -9.52 -11.49 -9.97
CA MET A 177 -10.07 -11.89 -11.25
C MET A 177 -9.92 -13.39 -11.54
N GLN A 178 -9.29 -14.17 -10.64
CA GLN A 178 -9.04 -15.60 -10.80
C GLN A 178 -8.36 -15.93 -12.14
N ASN A 179 -7.39 -15.10 -12.56
CA ASN A 179 -6.71 -15.22 -13.86
C ASN A 179 -7.67 -15.21 -15.09
N LYS A 180 -8.86 -14.60 -14.97
CA LYS A 180 -9.80 -14.38 -16.08
C LYS A 180 -9.82 -12.92 -16.51
N GLY A 181 -10.43 -12.62 -17.65
CA GLY A 181 -10.47 -11.27 -18.21
C GLY A 181 -9.08 -10.84 -18.69
N THR A 182 -8.82 -9.53 -18.71
CA THR A 182 -7.54 -9.00 -19.21
C THR A 182 -7.05 -7.86 -18.34
N ILE A 183 -5.79 -7.91 -17.93
CA ILE A 183 -5.08 -6.79 -17.30
C ILE A 183 -4.01 -6.30 -18.27
N ILE A 184 -3.92 -5.00 -18.47
CA ILE A 184 -2.80 -4.36 -19.16
C ILE A 184 -1.97 -3.64 -18.11
N ALA A 185 -0.74 -4.10 -17.90
CA ALA A 185 0.17 -3.59 -16.88
C ALA A 185 1.29 -2.79 -17.56
N ASN A 186 1.26 -1.46 -17.39
CA ASN A 186 2.22 -0.56 -18.01
C ASN A 186 3.29 -0.09 -17.02
N GLU A 187 4.55 -0.12 -17.44
CA GLU A 187 5.66 0.51 -16.74
C GLU A 187 6.64 1.11 -17.74
N VAL A 188 7.03 2.37 -17.54
CA VAL A 188 7.92 3.08 -18.49
C VAL A 188 9.40 2.72 -18.30
N ASN A 189 9.81 2.47 -17.05
CA ASN A 189 11.18 2.16 -16.68
C ASN A 189 11.50 0.67 -16.89
N MET A 190 12.51 0.37 -17.71
CA MET A 190 12.86 -1.01 -18.04
C MET A 190 13.26 -1.85 -16.82
N GLY A 191 14.04 -1.28 -15.89
CA GLY A 191 14.46 -2.00 -14.69
C GLY A 191 13.27 -2.39 -13.82
N ARG A 192 12.35 -1.46 -13.58
CA ARG A 192 11.10 -1.73 -12.85
C ARG A 192 10.17 -2.68 -13.60
N LEU A 193 10.14 -2.62 -14.93
CA LEU A 193 9.37 -3.56 -15.76
C LEU A 193 9.88 -5.00 -15.63
N MET A 194 11.19 -5.21 -15.57
CA MET A 194 11.74 -6.54 -15.32
C MET A 194 11.34 -7.09 -13.95
N VAL A 195 11.29 -6.23 -12.93
CA VAL A 195 10.77 -6.61 -11.61
C VAL A 195 9.28 -6.96 -11.68
N LEU A 196 8.48 -6.16 -12.38
CA LEU A 196 7.06 -6.45 -12.64
C LEU A 196 6.88 -7.81 -13.31
N ALA A 197 7.61 -8.08 -14.39
CA ALA A 197 7.54 -9.36 -15.12
C ALA A 197 7.90 -10.55 -14.22
N SER A 198 9.01 -10.45 -13.47
CA SER A 198 9.43 -11.49 -12.54
C SER A 198 8.41 -11.75 -11.44
N ASN A 199 7.77 -10.70 -10.92
CA ASN A 199 6.72 -10.84 -9.91
C ASN A 199 5.45 -11.48 -10.47
N LEU A 200 5.02 -11.11 -11.68
CA LEU A 200 3.86 -11.70 -12.34
C LEU A 200 4.09 -13.20 -12.61
N GLU A 201 5.27 -13.54 -13.13
CA GLU A 201 5.68 -14.94 -13.36
C GLU A 201 5.71 -15.74 -12.06
N ARG A 202 6.40 -15.22 -11.02
CA ARG A 202 6.46 -15.87 -9.70
C ARG A 202 5.06 -16.09 -9.13
N CYS A 203 4.15 -15.13 -9.28
CA CYS A 203 2.78 -15.25 -8.80
C CYS A 203 1.87 -16.12 -9.69
N GLY A 204 2.33 -16.60 -10.85
CA GLY A 204 1.51 -17.40 -11.77
C GLY A 204 0.37 -16.60 -12.39
N VAL A 205 0.58 -15.32 -12.65
CA VAL A 205 -0.40 -14.46 -13.32
C VAL A 205 -0.38 -14.76 -14.81
N THR A 206 -1.55 -15.05 -15.39
CA THR A 206 -1.69 -15.50 -16.79
C THR A 206 -2.58 -14.60 -17.64
N ASN A 207 -3.38 -13.74 -17.02
CA ASN A 207 -4.32 -12.82 -17.71
C ASN A 207 -3.76 -11.41 -17.92
N THR A 208 -2.43 -11.24 -17.91
CA THR A 208 -1.80 -9.90 -17.93
C THR A 208 -0.91 -9.70 -19.15
N ILE A 209 -1.11 -8.58 -19.84
CA ILE A 209 -0.26 -8.07 -20.92
C ILE A 209 0.65 -6.98 -20.34
N ILE A 210 1.96 -7.15 -20.46
CA ILE A 210 2.93 -6.14 -20.01
C ILE A 210 3.23 -5.18 -21.18
N SER A 211 3.14 -3.88 -20.94
CA SER A 211 3.55 -2.85 -21.90
C SER A 211 4.62 -1.92 -21.34
N ARG A 212 5.47 -1.42 -22.23
CA ARG A 212 6.46 -0.37 -21.93
C ARG A 212 6.21 0.87 -22.76
N LYS A 213 5.43 1.80 -22.23
CA LYS A 213 5.14 3.09 -22.88
C LYS A 213 5.05 4.20 -21.86
N ASP A 214 5.27 5.43 -22.33
CA ASP A 214 4.73 6.60 -21.62
C ASP A 214 3.22 6.40 -21.44
N GLY A 215 2.72 6.59 -20.22
CA GLY A 215 1.33 6.27 -19.89
C GLY A 215 0.34 7.07 -20.71
N SER A 216 0.62 8.35 -20.97
CA SER A 216 -0.26 9.20 -21.78
C SER A 216 -0.24 8.77 -23.25
N ALA A 217 0.94 8.46 -23.79
CA ALA A 217 1.07 7.95 -25.15
C ALA A 217 0.37 6.59 -25.34
N LEU A 218 0.43 5.71 -24.34
CA LEU A 218 -0.31 4.44 -24.34
C LEU A 218 -1.82 4.69 -24.40
N CYS A 219 -2.32 5.54 -23.52
CA CYS A 219 -3.74 5.86 -23.47
C CYS A 219 -4.22 6.48 -24.80
N LYS A 220 -3.45 7.37 -25.41
CA LYS A 220 -3.77 7.93 -26.75
C LYS A 220 -3.93 6.85 -27.83
N LYS A 221 -3.12 5.78 -27.78
CA LYS A 221 -3.27 4.65 -28.71
C LYS A 221 -4.58 3.90 -28.49
N PHE A 222 -4.97 3.67 -27.25
CA PHE A 222 -6.26 3.05 -26.93
C PHE A 222 -7.44 3.96 -27.24
N ALA A 223 -7.30 5.28 -27.09
CA ALA A 223 -8.34 6.25 -27.44
C ALA A 223 -8.71 6.19 -28.92
N ASN A 224 -7.73 5.92 -29.79
CA ASN A 224 -7.91 5.74 -31.24
C ASN A 224 -8.31 4.31 -31.63
N GLY A 225 -8.37 3.38 -30.67
CA GLY A 225 -8.73 1.99 -30.90
C GLY A 225 -10.12 1.64 -30.35
N GLU A 226 -10.48 0.38 -30.48
CA GLU A 226 -11.79 -0.15 -30.03
C GLU A 226 -11.79 -0.57 -28.55
N ILE A 227 -10.61 -0.79 -27.97
CA ILE A 227 -10.49 -1.25 -26.58
C ILE A 227 -10.72 -0.09 -25.62
N LYS A 228 -11.73 -0.26 -24.77
CA LYS A 228 -12.02 0.59 -23.61
C LYS A 228 -11.96 -0.25 -22.34
N PHE A 229 -11.67 0.39 -21.22
CA PHE A 229 -11.43 -0.29 -19.95
C PHE A 229 -12.65 -0.21 -19.05
N ASP A 230 -13.01 -1.33 -18.43
CA ASP A 230 -14.02 -1.38 -17.37
C ASP A 230 -13.50 -0.72 -16.10
N LYS A 231 -12.19 -0.91 -15.85
CA LYS A 231 -11.52 -0.47 -14.64
C LYS A 231 -10.12 0.04 -14.92
N ILE A 232 -9.71 1.12 -14.25
CA ILE A 232 -8.36 1.67 -14.38
C ILE A 232 -7.75 1.96 -12.99
N LEU A 233 -6.50 1.56 -12.80
CA LEU A 233 -5.64 1.96 -11.68
C LEU A 233 -4.65 3.01 -12.17
N VAL A 234 -4.72 4.19 -11.56
CA VAL A 234 -3.72 5.26 -11.70
C VAL A 234 -3.04 5.43 -10.33
N ASP A 235 -2.17 4.48 -9.99
CA ASP A 235 -1.25 4.61 -8.85
C ASP A 235 -0.08 5.48 -9.27
N ALA A 236 -0.25 6.79 -9.14
CA ALA A 236 0.55 7.74 -9.86
C ALA A 236 1.95 7.92 -9.25
N PRO A 237 3.00 8.12 -10.07
CA PRO A 237 4.29 8.57 -9.57
C PRO A 237 4.12 9.86 -8.76
N CYS A 238 4.62 9.86 -7.52
CA CYS A 238 4.41 10.96 -6.58
C CYS A 238 5.66 11.26 -5.76
N SER A 239 5.63 12.37 -5.01
CA SER A 239 6.77 12.80 -4.17
C SER A 239 7.10 11.84 -3.02
N GLY A 240 6.21 10.89 -2.71
CA GLY A 240 6.48 9.76 -1.82
C GLY A 240 6.62 10.12 -0.33
N GLU A 241 6.13 11.28 0.10
CA GLU A 241 6.17 11.74 1.50
C GLU A 241 5.54 10.74 2.49
N GLY A 242 4.56 9.96 2.03
CA GLY A 242 3.88 8.96 2.83
C GLY A 242 4.72 7.71 3.12
N THR A 243 5.86 7.53 2.44
CA THR A 243 6.72 6.33 2.57
C THR A 243 7.91 6.53 3.52
N LEU A 244 7.90 7.58 4.33
CA LEU A 244 9.02 7.96 5.20
C LEU A 244 9.46 6.87 6.19
N ARG A 245 8.60 5.91 6.50
CA ARG A 245 8.91 4.83 7.45
C ARG A 245 9.78 3.75 6.79
N SER A 246 9.44 3.33 5.57
CA SER A 246 10.16 2.30 4.80
C SER A 246 11.22 2.83 3.82
N SER A 247 10.94 3.92 3.09
CA SER A 247 11.80 4.44 2.02
C SER A 247 12.26 5.88 2.26
N ARG A 248 13.23 6.03 3.17
CA ARG A 248 13.80 7.33 3.53
C ARG A 248 14.57 8.02 2.40
N GLN A 249 15.03 7.27 1.39
CA GLN A 249 15.77 7.83 0.26
C GLN A 249 14.89 8.72 -0.62
N THR A 250 13.60 8.35 -0.80
CA THR A 250 12.64 9.14 -1.59
C THR A 250 12.52 10.56 -1.07
N TYR A 251 12.59 10.73 0.25
CA TYR A 251 12.51 12.02 0.92
C TYR A 251 13.73 12.93 0.69
N LEU A 252 14.92 12.35 0.44
CA LEU A 252 16.12 13.16 0.19
C LEU A 252 15.94 14.02 -1.07
N MET A 253 15.28 13.47 -2.10
CA MET A 253 14.97 14.16 -3.36
C MET A 253 13.76 15.10 -3.27
N TRP A 254 13.02 15.06 -2.16
CA TRP A 254 11.82 15.86 -1.96
C TRP A 254 12.09 17.36 -2.03
N ASN A 255 11.30 18.09 -2.83
CA ASN A 255 11.25 19.54 -2.87
C ASN A 255 9.96 20.00 -3.60
N ILE A 256 9.59 21.28 -3.43
CA ILE A 256 8.37 21.84 -4.02
C ILE A 256 8.34 21.76 -5.56
N LYS A 257 9.49 21.93 -6.23
CA LYS A 257 9.55 21.83 -7.70
C LYS A 257 9.19 20.42 -8.16
N THR A 258 9.66 19.39 -7.45
CA THR A 258 9.32 18.00 -7.72
C THR A 258 7.83 17.73 -7.51
N ILE A 259 7.22 18.22 -6.42
CA ILE A 259 5.76 18.12 -6.19
C ILE A 259 4.99 18.73 -7.36
N GLN A 260 5.35 19.94 -7.78
CA GLN A 260 4.68 20.64 -8.89
C GLN A 260 4.86 19.92 -10.23
N GLN A 261 6.05 19.39 -10.51
CA GLN A 261 6.31 18.60 -11.72
C GLN A 261 5.50 17.31 -11.75
N LEU A 262 5.43 16.60 -10.62
CA LEU A 262 4.67 15.36 -10.49
C LEU A 262 3.16 15.62 -10.56
N SER A 263 2.65 16.67 -9.93
CA SER A 263 1.25 17.08 -10.05
C SER A 263 0.85 17.31 -11.52
N LYS A 264 1.69 17.98 -12.32
CA LYS A 264 1.45 18.15 -13.77
C LYS A 264 1.40 16.82 -14.52
N LEU A 265 2.35 15.92 -14.25
CA LEU A 265 2.37 14.58 -14.84
C LEU A 265 1.12 13.78 -14.43
N GLN A 266 0.71 13.86 -13.17
CA GLN A 266 -0.47 13.19 -12.63
C GLN A 266 -1.75 13.66 -13.33
N LYS A 267 -1.93 14.97 -13.53
CA LYS A 267 -3.07 15.51 -14.32
C LYS A 267 -3.06 14.95 -15.74
N GLN A 268 -1.90 14.87 -16.39
CA GLN A 268 -1.77 14.32 -17.74
C GLN A 268 -2.13 12.82 -17.82
N LEU A 269 -1.62 12.02 -16.87
CA LEU A 269 -1.91 10.59 -16.78
C LEU A 269 -3.39 10.34 -16.48
N PHE A 270 -3.95 11.07 -15.51
CA PHE A 270 -5.37 11.01 -15.15
C PHE A 270 -6.24 11.33 -16.36
N LYS A 271 -5.98 12.44 -17.06
CA LYS A 271 -6.74 12.86 -18.24
C LYS A 271 -6.79 11.74 -19.28
N SER A 272 -5.61 11.25 -19.64
CA SER A 272 -5.47 10.25 -20.69
C SER A 272 -6.13 8.92 -20.30
N ALA A 273 -6.04 8.53 -19.02
CA ALA A 273 -6.70 7.34 -18.48
C ALA A 273 -8.25 7.46 -18.53
N PHE A 274 -8.79 8.61 -18.13
CA PHE A 274 -10.23 8.82 -18.08
C PHE A 274 -10.89 8.80 -19.48
N GLU A 275 -10.19 9.26 -20.51
CA GLU A 275 -10.67 9.24 -21.91
C GLU A 275 -10.89 7.81 -22.47
N ILE A 276 -10.14 6.83 -21.96
CA ILE A 276 -10.23 5.42 -22.38
C ILE A 276 -11.05 4.54 -21.43
N LEU A 277 -11.56 5.12 -20.34
CA LEU A 277 -12.52 4.47 -19.45
C LEU A 277 -13.89 4.36 -20.14
N LYS A 278 -14.55 3.21 -20.02
CA LYS A 278 -15.93 3.02 -20.48
C LYS A 278 -16.88 3.92 -19.71
N ILE A 279 -18.01 4.28 -20.30
CA ILE A 279 -19.15 4.83 -19.55
C ILE A 279 -19.56 3.79 -18.51
N ASN A 280 -19.84 4.24 -17.29
CA ASN A 280 -20.01 3.45 -16.06
C ASN A 280 -18.78 2.70 -15.56
N GLY A 281 -17.63 2.81 -16.25
CA GLY A 281 -16.36 2.29 -15.78
C GLY A 281 -15.85 3.05 -14.55
N GLU A 282 -14.98 2.39 -13.79
CA GLU A 282 -14.45 2.89 -12.52
C GLU A 282 -12.94 3.11 -12.60
N MET A 283 -12.45 4.17 -11.97
CA MET A 283 -11.02 4.47 -11.90
C MET A 283 -10.62 4.78 -10.47
N ILE A 284 -9.54 4.15 -10.00
CA ILE A 284 -8.88 4.58 -8.76
C ILE A 284 -7.69 5.45 -9.14
N TYR A 285 -7.65 6.63 -8.53
CA TYR A 285 -6.44 7.44 -8.43
C TYR A 285 -5.85 7.26 -7.04
N SER A 286 -4.55 6.99 -6.96
CA SER A 286 -3.85 6.90 -5.68
C SER A 286 -2.43 7.41 -5.73
N THR A 287 -1.92 7.81 -4.56
CA THR A 287 -0.53 8.22 -4.35
C THR A 287 -0.06 7.77 -2.97
N CYS A 288 1.27 7.69 -2.78
CA CYS A 288 1.89 7.53 -1.47
C CYS A 288 2.48 8.85 -0.95
N THR A 289 1.77 9.97 -1.13
CA THR A 289 2.18 11.30 -0.66
C THR A 289 1.11 12.00 0.17
N HIS A 290 1.50 12.98 0.98
CA HIS A 290 0.59 13.80 1.77
C HIS A 290 0.27 15.15 1.11
N ALA A 291 1.09 15.57 0.13
CA ALA A 291 0.99 16.81 -0.62
C ALA A 291 -0.40 17.02 -1.26
N PRO A 292 -1.17 18.05 -0.85
CA PRO A 292 -2.47 18.35 -1.43
C PRO A 292 -2.43 18.68 -2.93
N GLU A 293 -1.31 19.21 -3.44
CA GLU A 293 -1.09 19.49 -4.87
C GLU A 293 -1.10 18.22 -5.73
N GLU A 294 -0.74 17.08 -5.15
CA GLU A 294 -0.74 15.76 -5.80
C GLU A 294 -1.99 14.95 -5.43
N ASN A 295 -2.86 15.46 -4.57
CA ASN A 295 -4.01 14.72 -4.05
C ASN A 295 -5.30 15.50 -4.34
N GLU A 296 -5.76 16.33 -3.40
CA GLU A 296 -7.00 17.08 -3.52
C GLU A 296 -7.03 18.02 -4.70
N GLU A 297 -5.90 18.63 -5.05
CA GLU A 297 -5.84 19.48 -6.23
C GLU A 297 -6.05 18.66 -7.52
N ILE A 298 -5.58 17.42 -7.58
CA ILE A 298 -5.83 16.52 -8.71
C ILE A 298 -7.31 16.13 -8.76
N VAL A 299 -7.91 15.78 -7.62
CA VAL A 299 -9.34 15.45 -7.55
C VAL A 299 -10.18 16.66 -7.97
N SER A 300 -9.91 17.82 -7.39
CA SER A 300 -10.65 19.06 -7.67
C SER A 300 -10.50 19.49 -9.12
N TRP A 301 -9.29 19.41 -9.68
CA TRP A 301 -9.05 19.68 -11.10
C TRP A 301 -9.80 18.68 -12.00
N ALA A 302 -9.83 17.39 -11.66
CA ALA A 302 -10.52 16.38 -12.46
C ALA A 302 -12.04 16.59 -12.49
N LEU A 303 -12.62 16.99 -11.36
CA LEU A 303 -14.05 17.32 -11.26
C LEU A 303 -14.44 18.51 -12.15
N GLU A 304 -13.55 19.50 -12.28
CA GLU A 304 -13.74 20.65 -13.18
C GLU A 304 -13.50 20.27 -14.65
N GLU A 305 -12.37 19.62 -14.97
CA GLU A 305 -11.99 19.25 -16.34
C GLU A 305 -13.01 18.32 -17.01
N PHE A 306 -13.58 17.38 -16.24
CA PHE A 306 -14.54 16.40 -16.70
C PHE A 306 -15.95 16.65 -16.16
N LYS A 307 -16.30 17.93 -15.95
CA LYS A 307 -17.61 18.34 -15.49
C LYS A 307 -18.73 17.63 -16.26
N ASP A 308 -19.72 17.15 -15.54
CA ASP A 308 -20.86 16.36 -16.02
C ASP A 308 -20.53 14.99 -16.63
N GLN A 309 -19.26 14.59 -16.71
CA GLN A 309 -18.78 13.29 -17.19
C GLN A 309 -18.19 12.42 -16.08
N ILE A 310 -17.74 13.02 -14.98
CA ILE A 310 -17.11 12.35 -13.86
C ILE A 310 -17.94 12.47 -12.58
N LYS A 311 -17.90 11.43 -11.75
CA LYS A 311 -18.40 11.45 -10.38
C LYS A 311 -17.37 10.81 -9.46
N ILE A 312 -17.08 11.44 -8.33
CA ILE A 312 -16.32 10.80 -7.25
C ILE A 312 -17.26 9.99 -6.35
N GLU A 313 -16.86 8.77 -6.03
CA GLU A 313 -17.62 7.84 -5.19
C GLU A 313 -16.98 7.70 -3.81
N LYS A 314 -17.82 7.56 -2.79
CA LYS A 314 -17.36 7.28 -1.43
C LYS A 314 -16.83 5.86 -1.36
N ILE A 315 -15.70 5.70 -0.68
CA ILE A 315 -15.00 4.41 -0.54
C ILE A 315 -15.15 3.94 0.90
N ASN A 316 -15.46 2.66 1.07
CA ASN A 316 -15.39 1.98 2.35
C ASN A 316 -14.10 1.15 2.38
N LEU A 317 -13.24 1.41 3.35
CA LEU A 317 -11.96 0.73 3.52
C LEU A 317 -11.95 -0.08 4.81
N PRO A 318 -11.17 -1.16 4.89
CA PRO A 318 -11.03 -1.97 6.10
C PRO A 318 -10.11 -1.33 7.15
N ILE A 319 -9.83 -0.04 7.05
CA ILE A 319 -8.99 0.74 7.96
C ILE A 319 -9.68 2.08 8.27
N LYS A 320 -9.06 2.93 9.09
CA LYS A 320 -9.57 4.26 9.43
C LYS A 320 -9.01 5.33 8.47
N PRO A 321 -9.76 5.72 7.42
CA PRO A 321 -9.40 6.88 6.61
C PRO A 321 -9.78 8.18 7.31
N ARG A 322 -9.14 9.27 6.87
CA ARG A 322 -9.64 10.64 7.03
C ARG A 322 -10.17 11.13 5.68
N GLN A 323 -11.09 12.08 5.72
CA GLN A 323 -11.61 12.71 4.51
C GLN A 323 -10.52 13.55 3.82
N GLY A 324 -10.62 13.70 2.50
CA GLY A 324 -9.83 14.69 1.76
C GLY A 324 -10.07 16.11 2.27
N LEU A 325 -9.07 16.97 2.12
CA LEU A 325 -9.14 18.37 2.52
C LEU A 325 -10.03 19.15 1.55
N THR A 326 -11.03 19.89 2.06
CA THR A 326 -11.81 20.82 1.23
C THR A 326 -11.18 22.21 1.15
N LYS A 327 -10.23 22.50 2.05
CA LYS A 327 -9.43 23.72 2.07
C LYS A 327 -8.03 23.42 2.57
N TRP A 328 -7.03 24.04 1.95
CA TRP A 328 -5.66 23.98 2.42
C TRP A 328 -4.90 25.25 1.99
N GLU A 329 -4.29 25.94 2.96
CA GLU A 329 -3.75 27.29 2.77
C GLU A 329 -4.82 28.22 2.15
N ASP A 330 -4.47 28.93 1.08
CA ASP A 330 -5.35 29.87 0.38
C ASP A 330 -6.21 29.18 -0.72
N LYS A 331 -6.14 27.86 -0.85
CA LYS A 331 -6.86 27.09 -1.87
C LYS A 331 -8.12 26.46 -1.29
N GLU A 332 -9.22 26.63 -2.01
CA GLU A 332 -10.49 25.93 -1.77
C GLU A 332 -10.71 24.90 -2.88
N TYR A 333 -11.18 23.72 -2.48
CA TYR A 333 -11.43 22.59 -3.37
C TYR A 333 -12.93 22.27 -3.40
N PHE A 334 -13.36 21.48 -4.39
CA PHE A 334 -14.75 21.00 -4.43
C PHE A 334 -15.12 20.22 -3.15
N GLU A 335 -16.35 20.39 -2.68
CA GLU A 335 -16.86 19.74 -1.47
C GLU A 335 -16.83 18.21 -1.59
N GLU A 336 -17.01 17.69 -2.80
CA GLU A 336 -16.96 16.26 -3.11
C GLU A 336 -15.58 15.63 -2.88
N VAL A 337 -14.52 16.43 -2.77
CA VAL A 337 -13.16 15.95 -2.43
C VAL A 337 -13.16 15.21 -1.09
N LYS A 338 -14.09 15.50 -0.17
CA LYS A 338 -14.24 14.76 1.10
C LYS A 338 -14.56 13.27 0.93
N TYR A 339 -14.97 12.82 -0.27
CA TYR A 339 -15.17 11.41 -0.57
C TYR A 339 -13.87 10.66 -0.89
N SER A 340 -12.77 11.39 -1.13
CA SER A 340 -11.43 10.80 -1.13
C SER A 340 -10.99 10.43 0.29
N CYS A 341 -10.04 9.51 0.39
CA CYS A 341 -9.54 8.97 1.64
C CYS A 341 -8.06 9.27 1.80
N ARG A 342 -7.71 9.97 2.88
CA ARG A 342 -6.35 10.11 3.38
C ARG A 342 -6.05 9.04 4.40
N ILE A 343 -4.96 8.32 4.20
CA ILE A 343 -4.45 7.32 5.12
C ILE A 343 -3.21 7.88 5.81
N TYR A 344 -3.27 7.93 7.13
CA TYR A 344 -2.19 8.42 7.95
C TYR A 344 -1.58 7.29 8.81
N PRO A 345 -0.24 7.26 8.95
CA PRO A 345 0.43 6.24 9.74
C PRO A 345 -0.04 6.16 11.19
N GLN A 346 -0.29 7.30 11.84
CA GLN A 346 -0.66 7.34 13.26
C GLN A 346 -2.06 6.82 13.56
N ASP A 347 -2.93 6.73 12.54
CA ASP A 347 -4.27 6.20 12.69
C ASP A 347 -4.34 4.68 12.48
N ASN A 348 -3.41 4.12 11.69
CA ASN A 348 -3.53 2.75 11.16
C ASN A 348 -2.27 1.89 11.32
N ASN A 349 -1.15 2.45 11.78
CA ASN A 349 0.17 1.82 11.76
C ASN A 349 0.63 1.35 10.35
N THR A 350 0.15 2.03 9.31
CA THR A 350 0.51 1.82 7.90
C THR A 350 1.48 2.89 7.39
N GLU A 351 1.87 2.82 6.12
CA GLU A 351 2.40 4.00 5.44
C GLU A 351 1.31 5.05 5.19
N GLY A 352 1.75 6.26 4.82
CA GLY A 352 0.90 7.34 4.36
C GLY A 352 0.44 7.12 2.93
N PHE A 353 -0.84 7.35 2.67
CA PHE A 353 -1.45 7.05 1.36
C PHE A 353 -2.65 7.94 1.07
N PHE A 354 -2.99 8.11 -0.20
CA PHE A 354 -4.19 8.81 -0.65
C PHE A 354 -4.89 7.99 -1.73
N LEU A 355 -6.22 7.99 -1.71
CA LEU A 355 -7.03 7.29 -2.70
C LEU A 355 -8.35 8.00 -2.99
N ALA A 356 -8.75 8.02 -4.26
CA ALA A 356 -10.02 8.54 -4.74
C ALA A 356 -10.58 7.63 -5.83
N LYS A 357 -11.89 7.38 -5.80
CA LYS A 357 -12.60 6.51 -6.73
C LYS A 357 -13.50 7.36 -7.60
N PHE A 358 -13.36 7.21 -8.90
CA PHE A 358 -14.12 7.93 -9.90
C PHE A 358 -14.94 6.96 -10.73
N LYS A 359 -16.12 7.42 -11.15
CA LYS A 359 -16.96 6.75 -12.11
C LYS A 359 -17.23 7.68 -13.28
N LYS A 360 -17.09 7.15 -14.50
CA LYS A 360 -17.47 7.89 -15.71
C LYS A 360 -18.96 7.74 -15.95
N ILE A 361 -19.67 8.85 -16.06
CA ILE A 361 -21.13 8.88 -16.21
C ILE A 361 -21.60 9.20 -17.62
N LYS A 362 -20.74 9.80 -18.46
CA LYS A 362 -21.04 10.15 -19.86
C LYS A 362 -19.85 9.88 -20.77
#